data_AF-A0A7W4TLI7-F1
#
_entry.id   AF-A0A7W4TLI7-F1
#
_cell.length_a   1.000
_cell.length_b   1.000
_cell.length_c   1.000
_cell.angle_alpha   90.00
_cell.angle_beta   90.00
_cell.angle_gamma   90.00
#
_symmetry.space_group_name_H-M   'P 1'
#
loop_
_entity.id
_entity.type
_entity.pdbx_description
1 polymer ?
#
loop_
_entity_poly.entity_id
_entity_poly.type
_entity_poly.pdbx_seq_one_letter_code
_entity_poly.pdbx_strand_id
1 'polypeptide(L)'
;MELLPDGEVSSFLTGEVRAGDVLEVTGPLGGWFVWRPGDPGPVQLVGGGSGVVPLVSGVRTHAAVPDPPPLRLGHEAGRIRTERFGSAR
;
A
#
# COMPACT_ATOMS: atom_id res chain seq x y z
N MET A 1 -1.19 4.15 -9.09
CA MET A 1 -2.12 3.65 -10.11
C MET A 1 -1.29 3.00 -11.21
N GLU A 2 -1.82 1.99 -11.87
CA GLU A 2 -1.19 1.35 -13.03
C GLU A 2 -1.87 1.82 -14.30
N LEU A 3 -1.08 2.20 -15.31
CA LEU A 3 -1.62 2.61 -16.62
C LEU A 3 -1.92 1.36 -17.43
N LEU A 4 -3.19 1.19 -17.80
CA LEU A 4 -3.63 0.10 -18.64
C LEU A 4 -3.79 0.59 -20.08
N PRO A 5 -3.36 -0.17 -21.11
CA PRO A 5 -3.36 0.26 -22.52
C PRO A 5 -4.70 0.83 -23.00
N ASP A 6 -5.82 0.25 -22.55
CA ASP A 6 -7.18 0.67 -22.90
C ASP A 6 -7.98 1.12 -21.67
N GLY A 7 -7.31 1.52 -20.59
CA GLY A 7 -7.96 1.84 -19.33
C GLY A 7 -8.49 3.28 -19.31
N GLU A 8 -9.81 3.43 -19.45
CA GLU A 8 -10.53 4.73 -19.44
C GLU A 8 -10.12 5.64 -18.27
N VAL A 9 -10.14 5.10 -17.04
CA VAL A 9 -9.81 5.90 -15.85
C VAL A 9 -8.31 6.13 -15.72
N SER A 10 -7.48 5.13 -16.07
CA SER A 10 -6.03 5.25 -15.94
C SER A 10 -5.41 6.22 -16.96
N SER A 11 -5.95 6.27 -18.17
CA SER A 11 -5.50 7.24 -19.19
C SER A 11 -5.92 8.65 -18.78
N PHE A 12 -7.17 8.84 -18.35
CA PHE A 12 -7.66 10.13 -17.86
C PHE A 12 -6.80 10.67 -16.70
N LEU A 13 -6.58 9.85 -15.66
CA LEU A 13 -5.82 10.27 -14.48
C LEU A 13 -4.33 10.51 -14.75
N THR A 14 -3.73 9.87 -15.76
CA THR A 14 -2.29 10.01 -16.06
C THR A 14 -1.99 11.02 -17.18
N GLY A 15 -2.91 11.25 -18.11
CA GLY A 15 -2.70 12.10 -19.28
C GLY A 15 -3.41 13.46 -19.23
N GLU A 16 -4.59 13.52 -18.61
CA GLU A 16 -5.47 14.69 -18.72
C GLU A 16 -5.48 15.52 -17.44
N VAL A 17 -5.65 14.89 -16.27
CA VAL A 17 -5.73 15.58 -14.97
C VAL A 17 -4.51 16.46 -14.68
N ARG A 18 -4.76 17.67 -14.20
CA ARG A 18 -3.75 18.68 -13.83
C ARG A 18 -3.89 19.09 -12.37
N ALA A 19 -2.80 19.64 -11.84
CA ALA A 19 -2.82 20.24 -10.51
C ALA A 19 -3.81 21.41 -10.48
N GLY A 20 -4.72 21.40 -9.50
CA GLY A 20 -5.81 22.38 -9.39
C GLY A 20 -7.17 21.86 -9.85
N ASP A 21 -7.21 20.74 -10.57
CA ASP A 21 -8.47 20.08 -10.93
C ASP A 21 -9.16 19.53 -9.69
N VAL A 22 -10.49 19.57 -9.69
CA VAL A 22 -11.33 19.02 -8.63
C VAL A 22 -11.75 17.62 -9.00
N LEU A 23 -11.51 16.67 -8.08
CA LEU A 23 -11.94 15.28 -8.22
C LEU A 23 -12.97 14.96 -7.14
N GLU A 24 -14.06 14.31 -7.53
CA GLU A 24 -15.02 13.77 -6.58
C GLU A 24 -14.50 12.46 -6.00
N VAL A 25 -14.56 12.31 -4.68
CA VAL A 25 -14.05 11.13 -3.96
C VAL A 25 -15.17 10.54 -3.11
N THR A 26 -15.41 9.25 -3.26
CA THR A 26 -16.36 8.48 -2.45
C THR A 26 -15.63 7.38 -1.68
N GLY A 27 -15.98 7.16 -0.42
CA GLY A 27 -15.33 6.18 0.47
C GLY A 27 -14.68 6.83 1.68
N PRO A 28 -14.09 6.05 2.60
CA PRO A 28 -13.34 4.83 2.34
C PRO A 28 -14.19 3.60 2.01
N LEU A 29 -13.76 2.83 1.02
CA LEU A 29 -14.35 1.54 0.66
C LEU A 29 -13.33 0.45 1.00
N GLY A 30 -13.71 -0.62 1.71
CA GLY A 30 -12.80 -1.69 2.09
C GLY A 30 -12.91 -2.19 3.53
N GLY A 31 -11.86 -2.90 3.98
CA GLY A 31 -11.72 -3.46 5.33
C GLY A 31 -10.89 -4.75 5.42
N TRP A 32 -10.49 -5.33 4.29
CA TRP A 32 -9.90 -6.68 4.20
C TRP A 32 -8.36 -6.72 4.27
N PHE A 33 -7.68 -5.58 4.28
CA PHE A 33 -6.21 -5.47 4.33
C PHE A 33 -5.75 -4.56 5.47
N VAL A 34 -6.20 -4.86 6.70
CA VAL A 34 -5.92 -4.05 7.88
C VAL A 34 -5.15 -4.88 8.90
N TRP A 35 -3.92 -4.45 9.20
CA TRP A 35 -3.26 -4.77 10.46
C TRP A 35 -3.67 -3.72 11.50
N ARG A 36 -4.01 -4.12 12.73
CA ARG A 36 -4.44 -3.18 13.77
C ARG A 36 -3.34 -2.99 14.83
N PRO A 37 -3.09 -1.76 15.28
CA PRO A 37 -2.26 -1.52 16.46
C PRO A 37 -2.74 -2.34 17.64
N GLY A 38 -1.83 -3.08 18.29
CA GLY A 38 -2.14 -3.99 19.38
C GLY A 38 -2.23 -5.47 18.97
N ASP A 39 -2.28 -5.78 17.68
CA ASP A 39 -2.13 -7.17 17.21
C ASP A 39 -0.66 -7.61 17.45
N PRO A 40 -0.40 -8.61 18.31
CA PRO A 40 0.96 -8.89 18.80
C PRO A 40 1.81 -9.77 17.85
N GLY A 41 1.20 -10.33 16.80
CA GLY A 41 1.85 -11.27 15.90
C GLY A 41 2.78 -10.59 14.88
N PRO A 42 3.86 -11.26 14.43
CA PRO A 42 4.65 -10.80 13.30
C PRO A 42 3.79 -10.61 12.04
N VAL A 43 4.09 -9.56 11.27
CA VAL A 43 3.33 -9.17 10.08
C VAL A 43 4.10 -9.50 8.81
N GLN A 44 3.46 -10.19 7.87
CA GLN A 44 3.99 -10.41 6.52
C GLN A 44 3.03 -9.80 5.50
N LEU A 45 3.50 -8.78 4.78
CA LEU A 45 2.78 -8.15 3.69
C LEU A 45 3.38 -8.63 2.36
N VAL A 46 2.53 -8.94 1.38
CA VAL A 46 2.94 -9.36 0.04
C VAL A 46 2.07 -8.66 -0.99
N GLY A 47 2.68 -7.92 -1.92
CA GLY A 47 1.96 -7.19 -2.96
C GLY A 47 2.67 -7.26 -4.31
N GLY A 48 1.91 -7.28 -5.39
CA GLY A 48 2.41 -7.20 -6.76
C GLY A 48 1.82 -6.01 -7.50
N GLY A 49 2.61 -5.39 -8.39
CA GLY A 49 2.18 -4.22 -9.16
C GLY A 49 1.62 -3.10 -8.29
N SER A 50 0.51 -2.49 -8.73
CA SER A 50 -0.20 -1.46 -7.96
C SER A 50 -0.86 -1.96 -6.66
N GLY A 51 -0.94 -3.28 -6.43
CA GLY A 51 -1.45 -3.88 -5.19
C GLY A 51 -0.58 -3.62 -3.95
N VAL A 52 0.63 -3.07 -4.11
CA VAL A 52 1.47 -2.63 -2.99
C VAL A 52 0.93 -1.37 -2.29
N VAL A 53 0.13 -0.56 -2.99
CA VAL A 53 -0.38 0.74 -2.49
C VAL A 53 -1.10 0.63 -1.13
N PRO A 54 -2.08 -0.27 -0.94
CA PRO A 54 -2.72 -0.43 0.37
C PRO A 54 -1.78 -1.03 1.44
N LEU A 55 -0.71 -1.73 1.06
CA LEU A 55 0.25 -2.28 2.03
C LEU A 55 1.13 -1.17 2.64
N VAL A 56 1.48 -0.17 1.83
CA VAL A 56 2.27 0.99 2.29
C VAL A 56 1.53 1.76 3.40
N SER A 57 0.19 1.86 3.34
CA SER A 57 -0.56 2.50 4.44
C SER A 57 -0.44 1.69 5.74
N GLY A 58 -0.53 0.36 5.67
CA GLY A 58 -0.29 -0.53 6.81
C GLY A 58 1.12 -0.41 7.38
N VAL A 59 2.16 -0.36 6.54
CA VAL A 59 3.56 -0.15 6.98
C VAL A 59 3.73 1.18 7.71
N ARG A 60 3.11 2.27 7.22
CA ARG A 60 3.17 3.58 7.88
C ARG A 60 2.49 3.56 9.25
N THR A 61 1.32 2.94 9.34
CA THR A 61 0.61 2.76 10.62
C THR A 61 1.45 1.93 11.59
N HIS A 62 2.04 0.85 11.13
CA HIS A 62 2.93 -0.02 11.92
C HIS A 62 4.16 0.73 12.44
N ALA A 63 4.84 1.50 11.60
CA ALA A 63 6.02 2.29 11.99
C ALA A 63 5.71 3.41 13.00
N ALA A 64 4.45 3.84 13.10
CA ALA A 64 4.00 4.84 14.07
C ALA A 64 3.66 4.25 15.46
N VAL A 65 3.60 2.91 15.59
CA VAL A 65 3.31 2.24 16.86
C VAL A 65 4.61 2.04 17.67
N PRO A 66 4.61 2.37 18.98
CA PRO A 66 5.74 2.04 19.86
C PRO A 66 5.91 0.52 20.02
N ASP A 67 7.16 0.05 19.95
CA ASP A 67 7.53 -1.38 20.05
C ASP A 67 6.64 -2.32 19.21
N PRO A 68 6.58 -2.11 17.88
CA PRO A 68 5.66 -2.86 17.05
C PRO A 68 6.23 -4.26 16.75
N PRO A 69 5.37 -5.27 16.50
CA PRO A 69 5.86 -6.61 16.18
C PRO A 69 6.68 -6.60 14.88
N PRO A 70 7.55 -7.59 14.62
CA PRO A 70 8.34 -7.59 13.40
C PRO A 70 7.48 -7.55 12.13
N LEU A 71 7.79 -6.65 11.18
CA LEU A 71 7.12 -6.55 9.89
C LEU A 71 8.07 -6.86 8.73
N ARG A 72 7.56 -7.60 7.74
CA ARG A 72 8.23 -7.86 6.47
C ARG A 72 7.32 -7.48 5.31
N LEU A 73 7.88 -6.82 4.31
CA LEU A 73 7.21 -6.51 3.05
C LEU A 73 7.89 -7.27 1.91
N GLY A 74 7.12 -8.04 1.17
CA GLY A 74 7.49 -8.64 -0.10
C GLY A 74 6.82 -7.91 -1.24
N HIS A 75 7.57 -7.38 -2.20
CA HIS A 75 6.97 -6.78 -3.40
C HIS A 75 7.77 -7.06 -4.68
N GLU A 76 7.08 -7.36 -5.78
CA GLU A 76 7.64 -7.39 -7.15
C GLU A 76 6.52 -7.70 -8.16
N ALA A 77 6.74 -7.36 -9.44
CA ALA A 77 6.00 -7.98 -10.53
C ALA A 77 6.67 -9.31 -10.86
N GLY A 78 6.18 -10.42 -10.29
CA GLY A 78 6.61 -11.78 -10.66
C GLY A 78 7.80 -12.39 -9.88
N ARG A 79 8.26 -11.78 -8.80
CA ARG A 79 9.21 -12.38 -7.83
C ARG A 79 8.90 -11.79 -6.43
N ILE A 80 9.47 -12.27 -5.33
CA ILE A 80 9.20 -11.70 -3.99
C ILE A 80 10.55 -11.38 -3.36
N ARG A 81 10.88 -10.09 -3.24
CA ARG A 81 12.01 -9.63 -2.44
C ARG A 81 11.53 -9.22 -1.05
N THR A 82 11.98 -9.92 -0.03
CA THR A 82 11.59 -9.67 1.36
C THR A 82 12.48 -8.60 1.96
N GLU A 83 11.92 -7.46 2.32
CA GLU A 83 12.60 -6.41 3.08
C GLU A 83 12.03 -6.37 4.51
N ARG A 84 12.93 -6.32 5.49
CA ARG A 84 12.56 -6.23 6.91
C ARG A 84 12.49 -4.77 7.29
N PHE A 85 11.32 -4.32 7.71
CA PHE A 85 11.13 -2.99 8.27
C PHE A 85 10.97 -3.15 9.79
N GLY A 86 11.98 -2.75 10.54
CA GLY A 86 12.01 -2.85 11.99
C GLY A 86 13.38 -2.42 12.54
N SER A 87 13.37 -1.78 13.70
CA SER A 87 14.55 -1.21 14.37
C SER A 87 15.73 -2.17 14.36
N ALA A 88 16.86 -1.71 13.80
CA ALA A 88 18.15 -2.21 14.22
C ALA A 88 18.26 -1.99 15.73
N ARG A 89 18.75 -3.00 16.46
CA ARG A 89 19.49 -2.70 17.68
C ARG A 89 20.83 -2.10 17.28
#